data_AF-A0A0F9VP48-F1
#
_entry.id   AF-A0A0F9VP48-F1
#
_cell.length_a   1.000
_cell.length_b   1.000
_cell.length_c   1.000
_cell.angle_alpha   90.00
_cell.angle_beta   90.00
_cell.angle_gamma   90.00
#
_symmetry.space_group_name_H-M   'P 1'
#
loop_
_entity.id
_entity.type
_entity.pdbx_description
1 polymer ?
#
loop_
_entity_poly.entity_id
_entity_poly.type
_entity_poly.pdbx_seq_one_letter_code
_entity_poly.pdbx_strand_id
1 'polypeptide(L)'
;MGKKFGKKKFVVDGKDVVVDMDRDFEIEDLDDGMRKVASWIAYFGSVYAAAKREEKNVTAYYRNWRAKRAAAALLEDPKMAQWKIVASIEASDKFLEYKTKQAEATHNVDGLYWVVESYKAKASQLQSLGAMNRAAFGATDMSTPEHPGRPFATDEEKAAQDGERTENVREKIRKSRAQTA
;
A
#
# COMPACT_ATOMS: atom_id res chain seq x y z
N MET A 1 8.41 5.27 27.73
CA MET A 1 7.35 4.27 27.45
C MET A 1 6.55 4.74 26.24
N GLY A 2 6.71 4.07 25.09
CA GLY A 2 5.89 4.37 23.92
C GLY A 2 4.42 3.98 24.16
N LYS A 3 3.47 4.75 23.61
CA LYS A 3 2.06 4.38 23.63
C LYS A 3 1.88 3.11 22.78
N LYS A 4 1.21 2.09 23.34
CA LYS A 4 0.82 0.88 22.58
C LYS A 4 -0.36 1.21 21.67
N PHE A 5 -0.26 0.88 20.39
CA PHE A 5 -1.30 1.08 19.39
C PHE A 5 -2.26 -0.12 19.34
N GLY A 6 -1.85 -1.28 19.83
CA GLY A 6 -2.68 -2.47 19.98
C GLY A 6 -3.03 -3.16 18.65
N LYS A 7 -4.03 -4.04 18.72
CA LYS A 7 -4.49 -4.82 17.56
C LYS A 7 -5.64 -4.13 16.85
N LYS A 8 -5.56 -4.05 15.52
CA LYS A 8 -6.69 -3.68 14.67
C LYS A 8 -7.30 -4.91 14.03
N LYS A 9 -8.64 -4.94 14.00
CA LYS A 9 -9.43 -6.01 13.39
C LYS A 9 -10.19 -5.44 12.21
N PHE A 10 -10.08 -6.12 11.07
CA PHE A 10 -10.85 -5.87 9.85
C PHE A 10 -11.69 -7.10 9.55
N VAL A 11 -12.89 -6.90 9.02
CA VAL A 11 -13.74 -7.99 8.54
C VAL A 11 -13.86 -7.83 7.03
N VAL A 12 -13.29 -8.76 6.26
CA VAL A 12 -13.27 -8.69 4.79
C VAL A 12 -13.82 -9.99 4.22
N ASP A 13 -14.85 -9.91 3.38
CA ASP A 13 -15.55 -11.09 2.83
C ASP A 13 -15.93 -12.12 3.92
N GLY A 14 -16.34 -11.64 5.10
CA GLY A 14 -16.71 -12.48 6.25
C GLY A 14 -15.53 -13.15 6.97
N LYS A 15 -14.28 -12.81 6.61
CA LYS A 15 -13.07 -13.28 7.29
C LYS A 15 -12.51 -12.20 8.20
N ASP A 16 -12.15 -12.61 9.40
CA ASP A 16 -11.45 -11.77 10.36
C ASP A 16 -9.97 -11.66 9.99
N VAL A 17 -9.51 -10.43 9.78
CA VAL A 17 -8.11 -10.10 9.56
C VAL A 17 -7.64 -9.23 10.71
N VAL A 18 -6.64 -9.71 11.44
CA VAL A 18 -6.09 -9.02 12.61
C VAL A 18 -4.67 -8.59 12.28
N VAL A 19 -4.38 -7.31 12.54
CA VAL A 19 -3.04 -6.70 12.42
C VAL A 19 -2.61 -6.23 13.80
N ASP A 20 -1.44 -6.67 14.24
CA ASP A 20 -0.83 -6.21 15.49
C ASP A 20 0.06 -5.01 15.18
N MET A 21 -0.46 -3.80 15.41
CA MET A 21 0.22 -2.55 15.00
C MET A 21 1.53 -2.31 15.75
N ASP A 22 1.72 -2.95 16.92
CA ASP A 22 2.93 -2.82 17.70
C ASP A 22 3.98 -3.84 17.22
N ARG A 23 3.60 -5.12 17.05
CA ARG A 23 4.55 -6.19 16.71
C ARG A 23 4.86 -6.32 15.23
N ASP A 24 3.87 -6.13 14.37
CA ASP A 24 4.02 -6.48 12.95
C ASP A 24 4.97 -5.53 12.20
N PHE A 25 5.18 -4.33 12.73
CA PHE A 25 6.04 -3.31 12.13
C PHE A 25 7.40 -3.15 12.83
N GLU A 26 7.57 -3.70 14.04
CA GLU A 26 8.86 -3.76 14.71
C GLU A 26 9.85 -4.66 13.95
N ILE A 27 11.13 -4.26 13.92
CA ILE A 27 12.22 -5.02 13.31
C ILE A 27 13.06 -5.59 14.45
N GLU A 28 12.73 -6.80 14.89
CA GLU A 28 13.49 -7.53 15.91
C GLU A 28 14.68 -8.29 15.30
N ASP A 29 14.44 -8.96 14.17
CA ASP A 29 15.43 -9.73 13.42
C ASP A 29 15.40 -9.31 11.94
N LEU A 30 16.56 -8.90 11.44
CA LEU A 30 16.74 -8.43 10.07
C LEU A 30 16.53 -9.55 9.04
N ASP A 31 17.10 -10.73 9.27
CA ASP A 31 17.08 -11.84 8.31
C ASP A 31 15.68 -12.45 8.22
N ASP A 32 15.04 -12.65 9.37
CA ASP A 32 13.66 -13.13 9.43
C ASP A 32 12.70 -12.11 8.81
N GLY A 33 12.89 -10.82 9.13
CA GLY A 33 12.15 -9.72 8.54
C GLY A 33 12.25 -9.70 7.01
N MET A 34 13.46 -9.78 6.46
CA MET A 34 13.70 -9.80 5.01
C MET A 34 13.05 -11.00 4.32
N ARG A 35 13.02 -12.18 4.97
CA ARG A 35 12.37 -13.38 4.41
C ARG A 35 10.85 -13.27 4.37
N LYS A 36 10.24 -12.70 5.42
CA LYS A 36 8.78 -12.71 5.59
C LYS A 36 8.07 -11.50 4.98
N VAL A 37 8.74 -10.34 4.88
CA VAL A 37 8.07 -9.08 4.50
C VAL A 37 7.39 -9.15 3.12
N ALA A 38 7.99 -9.84 2.15
CA ALA A 38 7.39 -10.02 0.83
C ALA A 38 6.08 -10.85 0.90
N SER A 39 6.07 -11.91 1.70
CA SER A 39 4.87 -12.73 1.93
C SER A 39 3.77 -11.95 2.64
N TRP A 40 4.13 -11.09 3.61
CA TRP A 40 3.18 -10.21 4.27
C TRP A 40 2.57 -9.18 3.32
N ILE A 41 3.39 -8.53 2.47
CA ILE A 41 2.91 -7.62 1.44
C ILE A 41 1.95 -8.33 0.48
N ALA A 42 2.29 -9.54 0.04
CA ALA A 42 1.43 -10.33 -0.84
C ALA A 42 0.11 -10.71 -0.17
N TYR A 43 0.15 -11.17 1.09
CA TYR A 43 -1.02 -11.52 1.87
C TYR A 43 -1.94 -10.31 2.07
N PHE A 44 -1.45 -9.21 2.65
CA PHE A 44 -2.26 -8.03 2.91
C PHE A 44 -2.67 -7.31 1.62
N GLY A 45 -1.88 -7.40 0.55
CA GLY A 45 -2.28 -6.96 -0.78
C GLY A 45 -3.49 -7.72 -1.33
N SER A 46 -3.53 -9.05 -1.11
CA SER A 46 -4.70 -9.87 -1.49
C SER A 46 -5.94 -9.53 -0.66
N VAL A 47 -5.76 -9.28 0.64
CA VAL A 47 -6.84 -8.85 1.55
C VAL A 47 -7.37 -7.47 1.15
N TYR A 48 -6.49 -6.53 0.82
CA TYR A 48 -6.87 -5.21 0.32
C TYR A 48 -7.68 -5.30 -0.99
N ALA A 49 -7.26 -6.17 -1.91
CA ALA A 49 -8.00 -6.41 -3.14
C ALA A 49 -9.39 -7.00 -2.88
N ALA A 50 -9.52 -7.89 -1.88
CA ALA A 50 -10.81 -8.42 -1.44
C ALA A 50 -11.69 -7.32 -0.84
N ALA A 51 -11.16 -6.43 0.00
CA ALA A 51 -11.90 -5.30 0.56
C ALA A 51 -12.41 -4.33 -0.53
N LYS A 52 -11.58 -4.04 -1.54
CA LYS A 52 -11.98 -3.25 -2.73
C LYS A 52 -13.14 -3.91 -3.48
N ARG A 53 -13.16 -5.23 -3.59
CA ARG A 53 -14.25 -5.97 -4.23
C ARG A 53 -15.52 -5.90 -3.39
N GLU A 54 -15.41 -6.07 -2.08
CA GLU A 54 -16.52 -5.96 -1.14
C GLU A 54 -17.17 -4.56 -1.19
N GLU A 55 -16.37 -3.49 -1.17
CA GLU A 55 -16.84 -2.10 -1.31
C GLU A 55 -17.65 -1.89 -2.61
N LYS A 56 -17.13 -2.40 -3.74
CA LYS A 56 -17.82 -2.35 -5.03
C LYS A 56 -19.13 -3.11 -5.00
N ASN A 57 -19.14 -4.30 -4.39
CA ASN A 57 -20.33 -5.14 -4.28
C ASN A 57 -21.40 -4.46 -3.43
N VAL A 58 -21.05 -3.96 -2.24
CA VAL A 58 -21.98 -3.25 -1.34
C VAL A 58 -22.58 -2.03 -2.05
N THR A 59 -21.75 -1.27 -2.78
CA THR A 59 -22.20 -0.12 -3.56
C THR A 59 -23.14 -0.52 -4.71
N ALA A 60 -22.83 -1.61 -5.40
CA ALA A 60 -23.70 -2.14 -6.46
C ALA A 60 -25.06 -2.60 -5.91
N TYR A 61 -25.06 -3.29 -4.76
CA TYR A 61 -26.29 -3.72 -4.07
C TYR A 61 -27.14 -2.52 -3.65
N TYR A 62 -26.54 -1.50 -3.04
CA TYR A 62 -27.25 -0.27 -2.68
C TYR A 62 -27.86 0.42 -3.92
N ARG A 63 -27.10 0.54 -5.02
CA ARG A 63 -27.60 1.14 -6.27
C ARG A 63 -28.75 0.34 -6.86
N ASN A 64 -28.66 -0.99 -6.87
CA ASN A 64 -29.72 -1.87 -7.34
C ASN A 64 -31.00 -1.73 -6.50
N TRP A 65 -30.85 -1.75 -5.17
CA TRP A 65 -31.95 -1.57 -4.23
C TRP A 65 -32.63 -0.20 -4.44
N ARG A 66 -31.84 0.88 -4.52
CA ARG A 66 -32.33 2.24 -4.77
C ARG A 66 -33.12 2.33 -6.07
N ALA A 67 -32.60 1.74 -7.15
CA ALA A 67 -33.27 1.73 -8.45
C ALA A 67 -34.61 0.97 -8.40
N LYS A 68 -34.64 -0.20 -7.75
CA LYS A 68 -35.89 -0.98 -7.56
C LYS A 68 -36.92 -0.21 -6.76
N ARG A 69 -36.50 0.48 -5.70
CA ARG A 69 -37.43 1.26 -4.86
C ARG A 69 -37.94 2.51 -5.56
N ALA A 70 -37.10 3.18 -6.34
CA ALA A 70 -37.53 4.29 -7.19
C ALA A 70 -38.54 3.83 -8.27
N ALA A 71 -38.29 2.68 -8.91
CA ALA A 71 -39.23 2.12 -9.88
C ALA A 71 -40.57 1.76 -9.26
N ALA A 72 -40.57 1.18 -8.04
CA ALA A 72 -41.81 0.89 -7.31
C ALA A 72 -42.61 2.16 -7.00
N ALA A 73 -41.94 3.22 -6.53
CA ALA A 73 -42.60 4.50 -6.24
C ALA A 73 -43.22 5.15 -7.49
N LEU A 74 -42.56 5.04 -8.64
CA LEU A 74 -43.08 5.53 -9.93
C LEU A 74 -44.23 4.69 -10.48
N LEU A 75 -44.30 3.40 -10.15
CA LEU A 75 -45.44 2.56 -10.50
C LEU A 75 -46.69 2.93 -9.68
N GLU A 76 -46.51 3.33 -8.42
CA GLU A 76 -47.58 3.79 -7.54
C GLU A 76 -48.08 5.21 -7.89
N ASP A 77 -47.16 6.16 -8.13
CA ASP A 77 -47.46 7.50 -8.61
C ASP A 77 -46.50 7.92 -9.75
N PRO A 78 -46.91 7.75 -11.01
CA PRO A 78 -46.09 8.09 -12.18
C PRO A 78 -45.74 9.57 -12.30
N LYS A 79 -46.46 10.46 -11.61
CA LYS A 79 -46.21 11.91 -11.62
C LYS A 79 -45.42 12.38 -10.38
N MET A 80 -44.97 11.45 -9.54
CA MET A 80 -44.19 11.79 -8.36
C MET A 80 -42.90 12.51 -8.75
N ALA A 81 -42.70 13.70 -8.20
CA ALA A 81 -41.48 14.46 -8.43
C ALA A 81 -40.24 13.71 -7.87
N GLN A 82 -39.13 13.77 -8.60
CA GLN A 82 -37.90 13.02 -8.27
C GLN A 82 -37.40 13.24 -6.84
N TRP A 83 -37.47 14.47 -6.32
CA TRP A 83 -37.03 14.80 -4.96
C TRP A 83 -37.87 14.09 -3.88
N LYS A 84 -39.17 13.84 -4.13
CA LYS A 84 -40.04 13.09 -3.22
C LYS A 84 -39.67 11.61 -3.17
N ILE A 85 -39.29 11.05 -4.32
CA ILE A 85 -38.79 9.66 -4.42
C ILE A 85 -37.46 9.51 -3.66
N VAL A 86 -36.57 10.49 -3.77
CA VAL A 86 -35.31 10.48 -3.01
C VAL A 86 -35.58 10.56 -1.52
N ALA A 87 -36.43 11.49 -1.08
CA ALA A 87 -36.80 11.63 0.33
C ALA A 87 -37.43 10.35 0.91
N SER A 88 -38.29 9.65 0.15
CA SER A 88 -38.90 8.40 0.61
C SER A 88 -37.92 7.23 0.69
N ILE A 89 -36.90 7.22 -0.18
CA ILE A 89 -35.81 6.24 -0.12
C ILE A 89 -34.93 6.51 1.10
N GLU A 90 -34.54 7.77 1.33
CA GLU A 90 -33.67 8.17 2.43
C GLU A 90 -34.34 8.03 3.80
N ALA A 91 -35.66 8.18 3.87
CA ALA A 91 -36.45 7.92 5.07
C ALA A 91 -36.59 6.43 5.43
N SER A 92 -36.12 5.50 4.58
CA SER A 92 -36.22 4.06 4.85
C SER A 92 -35.13 3.58 5.79
N ASP A 93 -35.46 2.73 6.77
CA ASP A 93 -34.45 2.10 7.67
C ASP A 93 -33.33 1.37 6.91
N LYS A 94 -33.68 0.77 5.77
CA LYS A 94 -32.70 0.08 4.90
C LYS A 94 -31.67 1.03 4.30
N PHE A 95 -31.99 2.32 4.11
CA PHE A 95 -31.03 3.30 3.62
C PHE A 95 -29.85 3.43 4.58
N LEU A 96 -30.14 3.60 5.88
CA LEU A 96 -29.10 3.68 6.91
C LEU A 96 -28.30 2.37 6.99
N GLU A 97 -28.96 1.21 6.91
CA GLU A 97 -28.27 -0.08 6.89
C GLU A 97 -27.26 -0.19 5.73
N TYR A 98 -27.66 0.15 4.51
CA TYR A 98 -26.76 0.15 3.36
C TYR A 98 -25.64 1.19 3.50
N LYS A 99 -25.94 2.37 4.05
CA LYS A 99 -24.93 3.42 4.26
C LYS A 99 -23.88 3.04 5.30
N THR A 100 -24.29 2.40 6.39
CA THR A 100 -23.37 1.86 7.39
C THR A 100 -22.48 0.78 6.76
N LYS A 101 -23.04 -0.16 6.01
CA LYS A 101 -22.25 -1.17 5.28
C LYS A 101 -21.27 -0.57 4.28
N GLN A 102 -21.67 0.50 3.57
CA GLN A 102 -20.75 1.23 2.68
C GLN A 102 -19.61 1.86 3.48
N ALA A 103 -19.92 2.51 4.60
CA ALA A 103 -18.91 3.15 5.45
C ALA A 103 -17.93 2.13 6.05
N GLU A 104 -18.42 0.97 6.49
CA GLU A 104 -17.59 -0.14 6.98
C GLU A 104 -16.65 -0.68 5.89
N ALA A 105 -17.18 -0.91 4.69
CA ALA A 105 -16.36 -1.38 3.56
C ALA A 105 -15.28 -0.36 3.17
N THR A 106 -15.61 0.93 3.11
CA THR A 106 -14.63 2.00 2.85
C THR A 106 -13.59 2.10 3.96
N HIS A 107 -14.01 2.00 5.23
CA HIS A 107 -13.08 1.97 6.37
C HIS A 107 -12.07 0.82 6.26
N ASN A 108 -12.53 -0.37 5.86
CA ASN A 108 -11.65 -1.52 5.66
C ASN A 108 -10.66 -1.29 4.52
N VAL A 109 -11.12 -0.74 3.39
CA VAL A 109 -10.25 -0.40 2.25
C VAL A 109 -9.16 0.58 2.67
N ASP A 110 -9.53 1.68 3.33
CA ASP A 110 -8.56 2.70 3.75
C ASP A 110 -7.58 2.16 4.80
N GLY A 111 -8.08 1.39 5.78
CA GLY A 111 -7.24 0.79 6.81
C GLY A 111 -6.22 -0.19 6.22
N LEU A 112 -6.66 -1.08 5.32
CA LEU A 112 -5.79 -2.06 4.69
C LEU A 112 -4.81 -1.45 3.69
N TYR A 113 -5.19 -0.36 3.02
CA TYR A 113 -4.27 0.41 2.19
C TYR A 113 -3.06 0.85 3.01
N TRP A 114 -3.31 1.47 4.18
CA TRP A 114 -2.22 1.93 5.05
C TRP A 114 -1.41 0.79 5.63
N VAL A 115 -2.01 -0.36 5.96
CA VAL A 115 -1.28 -1.56 6.40
C VAL A 115 -0.30 -2.02 5.32
N VAL A 116 -0.73 -2.10 4.06
CA VAL A 116 0.14 -2.50 2.94
C VAL A 116 1.28 -1.49 2.74
N GLU A 117 0.99 -0.19 2.78
CA GLU A 117 2.01 0.86 2.68
C GLU A 117 3.01 0.79 3.85
N SER A 118 2.56 0.49 5.07
CA SER A 118 3.46 0.28 6.22
C SER A 118 4.38 -0.93 6.02
N TYR A 119 3.91 -2.04 5.45
CA TYR A 119 4.79 -3.17 5.13
C TYR A 119 5.78 -2.86 4.00
N LYS A 120 5.40 -2.06 3.00
CA LYS A 120 6.34 -1.57 1.98
C LYS A 120 7.42 -0.69 2.59
N ALA A 121 7.04 0.23 3.47
CA ALA A 121 7.99 1.06 4.20
C ALA A 121 8.94 0.20 5.05
N LYS A 122 8.42 -0.82 5.75
CA LYS A 122 9.22 -1.80 6.49
C LYS A 122 10.20 -2.53 5.58
N ALA A 123 9.77 -2.96 4.40
CA ALA A 123 10.66 -3.62 3.43
C ALA A 123 11.82 -2.71 2.99
N SER A 124 11.55 -1.44 2.72
CA SER A 124 12.60 -0.45 2.39
C SER A 124 13.57 -0.22 3.55
N GLN A 125 13.06 -0.15 4.79
CA GLN A 125 13.90 -0.04 5.98
C GLN A 125 14.79 -1.27 6.18
N LEU A 126 14.25 -2.48 6.05
CA LEU A 126 15.01 -3.73 6.12
C LEU A 126 16.11 -3.78 5.05
N GLN A 127 15.81 -3.35 3.82
CA GLN A 127 16.81 -3.28 2.75
C GLN A 127 17.94 -2.30 3.08
N SER A 128 17.60 -1.14 3.64
CA SER A 128 18.57 -0.12 4.06
C SER A 128 19.46 -0.64 5.18
N LEU A 129 18.89 -1.25 6.22
CA LEU A 129 19.63 -1.86 7.34
C LEU A 129 20.54 -3.00 6.85
N GLY A 130 20.06 -3.85 5.96
CA GLY A 130 20.88 -4.90 5.35
C GLY A 130 22.03 -4.37 4.51
N ALA A 131 21.84 -3.25 3.80
CA ALA A 131 22.92 -2.59 3.07
C ALA A 131 23.96 -2.00 4.03
N MET A 132 23.53 -1.37 5.13
CA MET A 132 24.43 -0.82 6.16
C MET A 132 25.24 -1.92 6.84
N ASN A 133 24.61 -3.04 7.20
CA ASN A 133 25.32 -4.17 7.81
C ASN A 133 26.39 -4.73 6.86
N ARG A 134 26.06 -4.92 5.57
CA ARG A 134 27.06 -5.36 4.57
C ARG A 134 28.21 -4.36 4.42
N ALA A 135 27.92 -3.06 4.42
CA ALA A 135 28.95 -2.03 4.36
C ALA A 135 29.86 -2.04 5.60
N ALA A 136 29.30 -2.24 6.80
CA ALA A 136 30.05 -2.33 8.04
C ALA A 136 30.96 -3.58 8.09
N PHE A 137 30.48 -4.73 7.60
CA PHE A 137 31.30 -5.94 7.45
C PHE A 137 32.42 -5.75 6.41
N GLY A 138 32.14 -5.07 5.30
CA GLY A 138 33.16 -4.73 4.30
C GLY A 138 34.22 -3.74 4.80
N ALA A 139 33.88 -2.89 5.78
CA ALA A 139 34.80 -1.93 6.37
C ALA A 139 35.69 -2.51 7.51
N THR A 140 35.36 -3.69 8.03
CA THR A 140 36.06 -4.30 9.17
C THR A 140 37.10 -5.36 8.78
N ASP A 141 37.41 -5.51 7.48
CA ASP A 141 38.54 -6.28 6.91
C ASP A 141 38.68 -7.74 7.41
N MET A 142 37.58 -8.35 7.87
CA MET A 142 37.54 -9.71 8.42
C MET A 142 36.94 -10.74 7.44
N SER A 143 36.64 -10.35 6.20
CA SER A 143 36.21 -11.27 5.14
C SER A 143 37.28 -11.41 4.07
N THR A 144 37.62 -12.65 3.72
CA THR A 144 38.48 -12.98 2.58
C THR A 144 37.93 -12.29 1.32
N PRO A 145 38.71 -11.44 0.63
CA PRO A 145 38.22 -10.73 -0.55
C PRO A 145 37.83 -11.74 -1.64
N GLU A 146 36.60 -11.63 -2.16
CA GLU A 146 36.08 -12.47 -3.25
C GLU A 146 36.86 -12.26 -4.57
N HIS A 147 37.65 -11.19 -4.65
CA HIS A 147 38.61 -10.91 -5.70
C HIS A 147 39.96 -10.50 -5.11
N PRO A 148 41.00 -11.35 -5.18
CA PRO A 148 42.33 -10.95 -4.75
C PRO A 148 42.92 -10.00 -5.80
N GLY A 149 43.05 -8.72 -5.46
CA GLY A 149 43.93 -7.81 -6.19
C GLY A 149 43.34 -6.53 -6.80
N ARG A 150 42.14 -6.07 -6.41
CA ARG A 150 41.79 -4.66 -6.63
C ARG A 150 41.81 -3.91 -5.31
N PRO A 151 42.76 -2.97 -5.10
CA PRO A 151 42.68 -2.09 -3.95
C PRO A 151 41.36 -1.33 -3.99
N PHE A 152 40.76 -1.15 -2.81
CA PHE A 152 39.57 -0.33 -2.67
C PHE A 152 39.86 1.07 -3.19
N ALA A 153 39.00 1.57 -4.09
CA ALA A 153 39.14 2.91 -4.62
C ALA A 153 39.03 3.93 -3.49
N THR A 154 40.05 4.77 -3.33
CA THR A 154 40.06 5.86 -2.35
C THR A 154 38.92 6.84 -2.64
N ASP A 155 38.52 7.66 -1.66
CA ASP A 155 37.44 8.64 -1.86
C ASP A 155 37.74 9.63 -3.01
N GLU A 156 39.03 9.87 -3.30
CA GLU A 156 39.47 10.61 -4.50
C GLU A 156 39.20 9.86 -5.81
N GLU A 157 39.43 8.54 -5.85
CA GLU A 157 39.16 7.72 -7.03
C GLU A 157 37.66 7.55 -7.28
N LYS A 158 36.83 7.50 -6.22
CA LYS A 158 35.37 7.52 -6.35
C LYS A 158 34.86 8.86 -6.86
N ALA A 159 35.41 9.97 -6.35
CA ALA A 159 35.06 11.31 -6.83
C ALA A 159 35.44 11.52 -8.31
N ALA A 160 36.58 10.96 -8.73
CA ALA A 160 37.00 10.97 -10.14
C ALA A 160 36.07 10.13 -11.04
N GLN A 161 35.72 8.91 -10.61
CA GLN A 161 34.79 8.05 -11.35
C GLN A 161 33.38 8.65 -11.46
N ASP A 162 32.87 9.28 -10.40
CA ASP A 162 31.55 9.92 -10.42
C ASP A 162 31.53 11.19 -11.30
N GLY A 163 32.64 11.93 -11.35
CA GLY A 163 32.85 13.04 -12.28
C GLY A 163 32.83 12.58 -13.76
N GLU A 164 33.57 11.52 -14.08
CA GLU A 164 33.64 10.96 -15.43
C GLU A 164 32.28 10.39 -15.88
N ARG A 165 31.52 9.82 -14.94
CA ARG A 165 30.18 9.26 -15.20
C ARG A 165 29.15 10.37 -15.45
N THR A 166 29.22 11.47 -14.71
CA THR A 166 28.32 12.62 -14.91
C THR A 166 28.62 13.37 -16.22
N GLU A 167 29.88 13.45 -16.63
CA GLU A 167 30.27 14.03 -17.92
C GLU A 167 29.78 13.19 -19.10
N ASN A 168 29.97 11.86 -19.04
CA ASN A 168 29.46 10.93 -20.05
C ASN A 168 27.93 10.95 -20.19
N VAL A 169 27.20 11.13 -19.08
CA VAL A 169 25.73 11.28 -19.10
C VAL A 169 25.33 12.62 -19.74
N ARG A 170 26.03 13.72 -19.41
CA ARG A 170 25.79 15.04 -20.03
C ARG A 170 26.06 15.02 -21.52
N GLU A 171 27.11 14.35 -21.97
CA GLU A 171 27.45 14.26 -23.39
C GLU A 171 26.40 13.44 -24.17
N LYS A 172 25.89 12.36 -23.59
CA LYS A 172 24.77 11.58 -24.17
C LYS A 172 23.48 12.41 -24.28
N ILE A 173 23.14 13.21 -23.26
CA ILE A 173 21.97 14.11 -23.29
C ILE A 173 22.14 15.20 -24.35
N ARG A 174 23.38 15.70 -24.55
CA ARG A 174 23.67 16.72 -25.57
C ARG A 174 23.57 16.17 -26.98
N LYS A 175 24.06 14.95 -27.22
CA LYS A 175 23.95 14.24 -28.51
C LYS A 175 22.50 13.87 -28.83
N SER A 176 21.69 13.45 -27.84
CA SER A 176 20.29 13.11 -28.08
C SER A 176 19.44 14.33 -28.45
N ARG A 177 19.67 15.49 -27.82
CA ARG A 177 19.00 16.76 -28.15
C ARG A 177 19.36 17.30 -29.54
N ALA A 178 20.58 17.05 -30.02
CA ALA A 178 21.00 17.45 -31.37
C ALA A 178 20.39 16.58 -32.49
N GLN A 179 19.88 15.39 -32.17
CA GLN A 179 19.20 14.50 -33.13
C GLN A 179 17.68 14.69 -33.18
N THR A 180 17.11 15.50 -32.27
CA THR A 180 15.65 15.77 -32.21
C THR A 180 15.27 17.17 -32.71
N ALA A 181 16.23 17.94 -33.20
CA ALA A 181 16.02 19.22 -33.89
C ALA A 181 16.28 19.03 -35.39
#